data_AF-A0A3Q0GNR3-F1
#
_entry.id   AF-A0A3Q0GNR3-F1
#
_cell.length_a   1.000
_cell.length_b   1.000
_cell.length_c   1.000
_cell.angle_alpha   90.00
_cell.angle_beta   90.00
_cell.angle_gamma   90.00
#
_symmetry.space_group_name_H-M   'P 1'
#
loop_
_entity.id
_entity.type
_entity.pdbx_description
1 polymer ?
#
loop_
_entity_poly.entity_id
_entity_poly.type
_entity_poly.pdbx_seq_one_letter_code
_entity_poly.pdbx_strand_id
1 'polypeptide(L)'
;MKSSEIPTAALVLGVNVTDHDLTFKRLSEVLQDNVTPYVVSLQAKECPGIRHLLKKLMGQLTDCYVEDQSEEEEYVTVSKKRIRCSLDALTDWYECVTKKTGSETPSKKRTSPSHWQSPPIVVIFKDMESFTTKVLQDFIVISSQHIHELPLVLIFGIATSPMIIHRLLPHSVSSLLCIELFQCLSCKEHLGTVIDKLLLTTKFPFKLSEKVLQVLINIFLYHDFSVQNFIKGFQLSVVEHFYSQPLSVLCCQLPEAKKRVNSFSHEQCEHIRSLPSFRRYVESQVSEKQIALLTEDNFVKEVTWILLEDLHIYHENYFPVLKCLHIFTSSLPKYPLGKQIRELHCACLEKRVWETEEYESALQLVRMLCKADLVAMLQKCVKIFMSFPGKEFGNTVEKLEEFLARFQNLEVAEASKVQDESISSQKELQKKTDLYHLQKTLLQLKESRRSKKLTKFEMLRFEVVDFIDSLVRNYLAPAEMQTLHEVVYFSAASTLCEHLNAAPRTALHTALNNPYFYLKNQALKSDAGCISNKAPDICIAYKLHLECGRLINLVDWLEAFSTVVTAVKGTDSDSVASDEVDEIIHARFIRAVSELQLLGFIKPSKQKTDHVARLTWGGC
;
A
#
# COMPACT_ATOMS: atom_id res chain seq x y z
N MET A 1 -6.34 -18.68 -41.06
CA MET A 1 -5.96 -17.35 -40.53
C MET A 1 -5.81 -16.42 -41.73
N LYS A 2 -6.42 -15.23 -41.73
CA LYS A 2 -6.15 -14.25 -42.79
C LYS A 2 -4.65 -13.98 -42.75
N SER A 3 -3.99 -13.98 -43.90
CA SER A 3 -2.53 -14.10 -44.04
C SER A 3 -1.70 -12.93 -43.48
N SER A 4 -2.31 -11.96 -42.80
CA SER A 4 -1.66 -10.72 -42.37
C SER A 4 -1.97 -10.31 -40.92
N GLU A 5 -2.59 -11.18 -40.11
CA GLU A 5 -2.95 -10.86 -38.72
C GLU A 5 -1.78 -11.12 -37.75
N ILE A 6 -1.42 -10.13 -36.94
CA ILE A 6 -0.37 -10.22 -35.92
C ILE A 6 -0.99 -10.69 -34.59
N PRO A 7 -0.55 -11.82 -34.01
CA PRO A 7 -1.00 -12.24 -32.68
C PRO A 7 -0.54 -11.21 -31.63
N THR A 8 -1.51 -10.70 -30.88
CA THR A 8 -1.31 -9.61 -29.93
C THR A 8 -1.95 -9.94 -28.58
N ALA A 9 -1.17 -9.90 -27.52
CA ALA A 9 -1.65 -10.05 -26.15
C ALA A 9 -1.79 -8.66 -25.50
N ALA A 10 -2.99 -8.30 -25.07
CA ALA A 10 -3.23 -7.06 -24.35
C ALA A 10 -3.33 -7.34 -22.84
N LEU A 11 -2.28 -6.94 -22.11
CA LEU A 11 -2.16 -7.07 -20.65
C LEU A 11 -2.70 -5.82 -19.97
N VAL A 12 -3.81 -5.96 -19.25
CA VAL A 12 -4.37 -4.92 -18.39
C VAL A 12 -3.71 -5.02 -17.02
N LEU A 13 -2.79 -4.10 -16.75
CA LEU A 13 -1.92 -4.12 -15.57
C LEU A 13 -2.36 -3.16 -14.46
N GLY A 14 -3.12 -2.11 -14.80
CA GLY A 14 -3.57 -1.09 -13.85
C GLY A 14 -2.68 0.16 -13.81
N VAL A 15 -3.02 1.10 -12.91
CA VAL A 15 -2.46 2.47 -12.87
C VAL A 15 -1.02 2.52 -12.31
N ASN A 16 -0.52 1.43 -11.72
CA ASN A 16 0.78 1.36 -11.04
C ASN A 16 1.96 1.14 -12.00
N VAL A 17 2.31 2.18 -12.77
CA VAL A 17 3.39 2.15 -13.79
C VAL A 17 4.74 1.67 -13.24
N THR A 18 5.09 2.01 -11.99
CA THR A 18 6.37 1.63 -11.38
C THR A 18 6.52 0.13 -11.12
N ASP A 19 5.42 -0.54 -10.77
CA ASP A 19 5.43 -1.97 -10.48
C ASP A 19 5.56 -2.79 -11.77
N HIS A 20 5.02 -2.29 -12.89
CA HIS A 20 5.02 -2.94 -14.20
C HIS A 20 6.41 -3.31 -14.70
N ASP A 21 7.42 -2.51 -14.39
CA ASP A 21 8.79 -2.80 -14.80
C ASP A 21 9.32 -4.12 -14.22
N LEU A 22 8.97 -4.47 -12.98
CA LEU A 22 9.35 -5.75 -12.38
C LEU A 22 8.56 -6.91 -12.98
N THR A 23 7.26 -6.70 -13.24
CA THR A 23 6.40 -7.71 -13.88
C THR A 23 6.87 -8.02 -15.28
N PHE A 24 7.22 -7.01 -16.08
CA PHE A 24 7.74 -7.19 -17.43
C PHE A 24 9.13 -7.80 -17.47
N LYS A 25 10.00 -7.52 -16.49
CA LYS A 25 11.29 -8.22 -16.37
C LYS A 25 11.10 -9.72 -16.13
N ARG A 26 10.29 -10.09 -15.14
CA ARG A 26 9.95 -11.50 -14.87
C ARG A 26 9.25 -12.17 -16.04
N LEU A 27 8.37 -11.44 -16.73
CA LEU A 27 7.72 -11.95 -17.94
C LEU A 27 8.75 -12.21 -19.04
N SER A 28 9.74 -11.33 -19.20
CA SER A 28 10.80 -11.49 -20.19
C SER A 28 11.67 -12.71 -19.87
N GLU A 29 12.10 -12.86 -18.61
CA GLU A 29 12.84 -14.04 -18.12
C GLU A 29 12.06 -15.34 -18.37
N VAL A 30 10.80 -15.39 -17.97
CA VAL A 30 9.94 -16.58 -18.16
C VAL A 30 9.71 -16.90 -19.64
N LEU A 31 9.62 -15.89 -20.51
CA LEU A 31 9.45 -16.09 -21.95
C LEU A 31 10.74 -16.56 -22.62
N GLN A 32 11.90 -16.04 -22.17
CA GLN A 32 13.23 -16.48 -22.60
C GLN A 32 13.46 -17.96 -22.26
N ASP A 33 13.10 -18.37 -21.05
CA ASP A 33 13.31 -19.75 -20.58
C ASP A 33 12.39 -20.77 -21.30
N ASN A 34 11.13 -20.40 -21.58
CA ASN A 34 10.11 -21.38 -21.98
C ASN A 34 9.72 -21.35 -23.46
N VAL A 35 9.80 -20.20 -24.14
CA VAL A 35 9.21 -20.03 -25.48
C VAL A 35 10.24 -19.61 -26.50
N THR A 36 10.94 -18.49 -26.27
CA THR A 36 11.82 -17.88 -27.27
C THR A 36 12.93 -17.05 -26.65
N PRO A 37 14.18 -17.18 -27.12
CA PRO A 37 15.28 -16.32 -26.67
C PRO A 37 15.10 -14.85 -27.12
N TYR A 38 14.29 -14.59 -28.15
CA TYR A 38 14.11 -13.26 -28.74
C TYR A 38 12.95 -12.49 -28.09
N VAL A 39 13.21 -11.87 -26.94
CA VAL A 39 12.26 -10.99 -26.25
C VAL A 39 12.80 -9.56 -26.20
N VAL A 40 12.00 -8.61 -26.68
CA VAL A 40 12.36 -7.19 -26.81
C VAL A 40 11.43 -6.34 -25.96
N SER A 41 11.97 -5.39 -25.18
CA SER A 41 11.18 -4.50 -24.33
C SER A 41 11.22 -3.03 -24.77
N LEU A 42 10.09 -2.62 -25.35
CA LEU A 42 9.63 -1.33 -25.83
C LEU A 42 9.30 -0.31 -24.73
N GLN A 43 10.06 0.79 -24.58
CA GLN A 43 9.63 1.97 -23.79
C GLN A 43 9.31 3.16 -24.70
N ALA A 44 8.24 3.89 -24.38
CA ALA A 44 7.76 5.03 -25.17
C ALA A 44 8.76 6.20 -25.18
N LYS A 45 9.41 6.48 -24.04
CA LYS A 45 10.41 7.56 -23.88
C LYS A 45 11.58 7.42 -24.87
N GLU A 46 11.92 6.19 -25.23
CA GLU A 46 13.05 5.87 -26.09
C GLU A 46 12.67 5.86 -27.58
N CYS A 47 11.37 5.94 -27.91
CA CYS A 47 10.84 5.75 -29.25
C CYS A 47 9.99 6.95 -29.72
N PRO A 48 10.56 8.16 -29.91
CA PRO A 48 9.79 9.31 -30.43
C PRO A 48 9.45 9.18 -31.93
N GLY A 49 10.13 8.29 -32.66
CA GLY A 49 9.90 8.06 -34.08
C GLY A 49 10.24 6.64 -34.50
N ILE A 50 9.69 6.19 -35.63
CA ILE A 50 9.81 4.79 -36.09
C ILE A 50 11.25 4.33 -36.30
N ARG A 51 12.13 5.22 -36.77
CA ARG A 51 13.56 4.92 -36.93
C ARG A 51 14.23 4.57 -35.60
N HIS A 52 13.85 5.25 -34.52
CA HIS A 52 14.40 4.98 -33.19
C HIS A 52 13.87 3.65 -32.63
N LEU A 53 12.59 3.37 -32.86
CA LEU A 53 11.96 2.10 -32.49
C LEU A 53 12.65 0.92 -33.19
N LEU A 54 12.79 0.97 -34.52
CA LEU A 54 13.47 -0.09 -35.28
C LEU A 54 14.94 -0.25 -34.87
N LYS A 55 15.64 0.86 -34.62
CA LYS A 55 17.03 0.83 -34.15
C LYS A 55 17.16 0.15 -32.78
N LYS A 56 16.23 0.43 -31.87
CA LYS A 56 16.20 -0.18 -30.53
C LYS A 56 15.83 -1.65 -30.58
N LEU A 57 14.83 -1.99 -31.39
CA LEU A 57 14.41 -3.37 -31.61
C LEU A 57 15.57 -4.21 -32.14
N MET A 58 16.27 -3.73 -33.16
CA MET A 58 17.49 -4.39 -33.66
C MET A 58 18.60 -4.44 -32.61
N GLY A 59 18.84 -3.34 -31.88
CA GLY A 59 19.84 -3.30 -30.81
C GLY A 59 19.60 -4.38 -29.78
N GLN A 60 18.38 -4.45 -29.22
CA GLN A 60 18.01 -5.45 -28.23
C GLN A 60 18.02 -6.87 -28.79
N LEU A 61 17.61 -7.10 -30.03
CA LEU A 61 17.69 -8.45 -30.63
C LEU A 61 19.13 -8.92 -30.87
N THR A 62 20.03 -7.98 -31.21
CA THR A 62 21.45 -8.28 -31.38
C THR A 62 22.13 -8.49 -30.03
N ASP A 63 21.77 -7.69 -29.02
CA ASP A 63 22.29 -7.77 -27.65
C ASP A 63 21.76 -9.02 -26.91
N CYS A 64 20.51 -9.43 -27.12
CA CYS A 64 19.95 -10.69 -26.59
C CYS A 64 20.69 -11.94 -27.11
N TYR A 65 21.36 -11.84 -28.25
CA TYR A 65 22.19 -12.92 -28.78
C TYR A 65 23.54 -13.05 -28.06
N VAL A 66 24.01 -11.96 -27.42
CA VAL A 66 25.32 -11.90 -26.77
C VAL A 66 25.25 -12.41 -25.32
N GLU A 67 24.10 -12.27 -24.63
CA GLU A 67 23.94 -12.76 -23.25
C GLU A 67 23.99 -14.30 -23.13
N ASP A 68 23.66 -15.04 -24.21
CA ASP A 68 23.74 -16.51 -24.23
C ASP A 68 25.13 -17.06 -24.60
N GLN A 69 26.10 -16.21 -24.97
CA GLN A 69 27.40 -16.65 -25.48
C GLN A 69 28.59 -15.80 -24.98
N SER A 70 28.80 -15.67 -23.67
CA SER A 70 30.17 -15.49 -23.09
C SER A 70 30.14 -15.17 -21.59
N GLU A 71 30.43 -16.16 -20.74
CA GLU A 71 31.42 -15.94 -19.69
C GLU A 71 32.79 -16.05 -20.36
N GLU A 72 33.28 -14.94 -20.91
CA GLU A 72 34.70 -14.67 -21.12
C GLU A 72 34.84 -13.18 -21.43
N GLU A 73 35.29 -12.44 -20.43
CA GLU A 73 35.60 -11.02 -20.51
C GLU A 73 36.71 -10.79 -21.53
N GLU A 74 36.47 -9.98 -22.55
CA GLU A 74 37.48 -9.04 -23.04
C GLU A 74 36.83 -7.86 -23.78
N TYR A 75 37.16 -6.67 -23.30
CA TYR A 75 36.67 -5.38 -23.76
C TYR A 75 37.02 -5.14 -25.23
N VAL A 76 36.03 -5.21 -26.13
CA VAL A 76 36.07 -4.49 -27.40
C VAL A 76 34.82 -3.65 -27.55
N THR A 77 35.00 -2.36 -27.27
CA THR A 77 34.09 -1.28 -27.63
C THR A 77 33.95 -1.18 -29.16
N VAL A 78 33.18 -2.08 -29.77
CA VAL A 78 32.79 -1.91 -31.17
C VAL A 78 31.72 -0.85 -31.24
N SER A 79 32.17 0.33 -31.66
CA SER A 79 31.37 1.48 -32.05
C SER A 79 30.06 1.07 -32.76
N LYS A 80 28.93 1.47 -32.16
CA LYS A 80 27.59 1.54 -32.75
C LYS A 80 27.59 2.40 -34.02
N LYS A 81 28.18 1.92 -35.12
CA LYS A 81 28.01 2.55 -36.43
C LYS A 81 26.53 2.45 -36.79
N ARG A 82 26.00 3.55 -37.34
CA ARG A 82 24.60 3.70 -37.76
C ARG A 82 24.27 2.65 -38.83
N ILE A 83 23.97 1.41 -38.41
CA ILE A 83 23.35 0.41 -39.26
C ILE A 83 22.05 1.05 -39.74
N ARG A 84 21.80 1.02 -41.05
CA ARG A 84 20.51 1.42 -41.61
C ARG A 84 19.51 0.38 -41.13
N CYS A 85 18.82 0.70 -40.03
CA CYS A 85 17.79 -0.14 -39.45
C CYS A 85 16.57 -0.11 -40.36
N SER A 86 16.55 -1.00 -41.35
CA SER A 86 15.40 -1.31 -42.19
C SER A 86 14.83 -2.65 -41.74
N LEU A 87 13.54 -2.89 -42.00
CA LEU A 87 12.93 -4.15 -41.64
C LEU A 87 13.52 -5.30 -42.48
N ASP A 88 14.00 -5.02 -43.69
CA ASP A 88 14.76 -5.95 -44.54
C ASP A 88 16.09 -6.39 -43.88
N ALA A 89 16.79 -5.49 -43.17
CA ALA A 89 17.97 -5.88 -42.41
C ALA A 89 17.64 -6.79 -41.21
N LEU A 90 16.41 -6.70 -40.69
CA LEU A 90 15.91 -7.57 -39.62
C LEU A 90 15.55 -8.96 -40.16
N THR A 91 14.89 -9.01 -41.33
CA THR A 91 14.55 -10.28 -42.00
C THR A 91 15.82 -11.02 -42.40
N ASP A 92 16.80 -10.33 -42.99
CA ASP A 92 18.11 -10.90 -43.33
C ASP A 92 18.84 -11.43 -42.09
N TRP A 93 18.80 -10.68 -40.97
CA TRP A 93 19.40 -11.11 -39.72
C TRP A 93 18.70 -12.35 -39.13
N TYR A 94 17.37 -12.34 -39.10
CA TYR A 94 16.56 -13.44 -38.58
C TYR A 94 16.72 -14.72 -39.42
N GLU A 95 16.80 -14.58 -40.74
CA GLU A 95 17.15 -15.69 -41.63
C GLU A 95 18.56 -16.22 -41.35
N CYS A 96 19.55 -15.36 -41.13
CA CYS A 96 20.92 -15.79 -40.80
C CYS A 96 20.97 -16.54 -39.46
N VAL A 97 20.16 -16.12 -38.50
CA VAL A 97 20.05 -16.71 -37.16
C VAL A 97 19.35 -18.07 -37.20
N THR A 98 18.22 -18.17 -37.90
CA THR A 98 17.45 -19.41 -38.02
C THR A 98 18.13 -20.45 -38.91
N LYS A 99 18.90 -20.02 -39.92
CA LYS A 99 19.71 -20.93 -40.75
C LYS A 99 20.91 -21.52 -39.99
N LYS A 100 21.49 -20.81 -39.01
CA LYS A 100 22.62 -21.31 -38.21
C LYS A 100 22.23 -22.45 -37.27
N THR A 101 21.05 -22.41 -36.65
CA THR A 101 20.53 -23.48 -35.78
C THR A 101 20.13 -24.76 -36.54
N GLY A 102 19.93 -24.69 -37.86
CA GLY A 102 19.64 -25.84 -38.72
C GLY A 102 20.86 -26.64 -39.20
N SER A 103 22.09 -26.26 -38.82
CA SER A 103 23.34 -26.80 -39.40
C SER A 103 24.15 -27.76 -38.52
N GLU A 104 23.55 -28.35 -37.48
CA GLU A 104 24.19 -29.43 -36.71
C GLU A 104 23.58 -30.82 -37.02
N THR A 105 24.28 -31.57 -37.88
CA THR A 105 24.26 -33.03 -38.16
C THR A 105 22.93 -33.82 -38.25
N PRO A 106 22.71 -34.63 -39.30
CA PRO A 106 21.55 -35.52 -39.39
C PRO A 106 21.85 -36.83 -38.65
N SER A 107 21.75 -36.87 -37.32
CA SER A 107 21.72 -38.17 -36.63
C SER A 107 20.92 -38.17 -35.32
N LYS A 108 19.95 -39.10 -35.27
CA LYS A 108 19.15 -39.56 -34.13
C LYS A 108 18.05 -38.62 -33.60
N LYS A 109 16.84 -38.86 -34.14
CA LYS A 109 15.53 -38.54 -33.55
C LYS A 109 15.54 -38.74 -32.03
N ARG A 110 15.45 -37.64 -31.28
CA ARG A 110 14.82 -37.60 -29.96
C ARG A 110 13.64 -36.64 -30.04
N THR A 111 12.48 -37.21 -29.79
CA THR A 111 11.16 -36.56 -29.77
C THR A 111 11.03 -35.68 -28.53
N SER A 112 11.21 -34.37 -28.70
CA SER A 112 10.44 -33.35 -27.99
C SER A 112 9.59 -32.60 -29.03
N PRO A 113 8.35 -32.22 -28.73
CA PRO A 113 7.52 -31.50 -29.69
C PRO A 113 7.98 -30.04 -29.71
N SER A 114 8.98 -29.71 -30.51
CA SER A 114 9.31 -28.31 -30.84
C SER A 114 8.20 -27.77 -31.76
N HIS A 115 7.19 -27.12 -31.18
CA HIS A 115 6.01 -26.67 -31.92
C HIS A 115 6.26 -25.53 -32.93
N TRP A 116 7.46 -24.93 -32.99
CA TRP A 116 7.76 -23.83 -33.90
C TRP A 116 9.05 -24.10 -34.68
N GLN A 117 8.97 -24.16 -36.02
CA GLN A 117 10.13 -24.31 -36.92
C GLN A 117 11.00 -23.04 -36.96
N SER A 118 10.51 -21.93 -36.41
CA SER A 118 11.17 -20.63 -36.31
C SER A 118 10.74 -19.96 -34.99
N PRO A 119 11.66 -19.58 -34.09
CA PRO A 119 11.28 -19.01 -32.79
C PRO A 119 10.60 -17.64 -32.99
N PRO A 120 9.39 -17.39 -32.48
CA PRO A 120 8.77 -16.06 -32.59
C PRO A 120 9.64 -14.95 -31.98
N ILE A 121 9.53 -13.74 -32.50
CA ILE A 121 10.10 -12.55 -31.87
C ILE A 121 8.98 -11.90 -31.07
N VAL A 122 9.15 -11.84 -29.75
CA VAL A 122 8.18 -11.22 -28.85
C VAL A 122 8.57 -9.76 -28.59
N VAL A 123 7.71 -8.83 -28.97
CA VAL A 123 7.90 -7.40 -28.73
C VAL A 123 6.93 -6.91 -27.66
N ILE A 124 7.46 -6.54 -26.51
CA ILE A 124 6.71 -6.07 -25.35
C ILE A 124 6.70 -4.54 -25.34
N PHE A 125 5.53 -3.93 -25.53
CA PHE A 125 5.32 -2.50 -25.33
C PHE A 125 4.87 -2.26 -23.89
N LYS A 126 5.75 -1.72 -23.04
CA LYS A 126 5.46 -1.55 -21.61
C LYS A 126 4.29 -0.59 -21.34
N ASP A 127 4.29 0.56 -22.02
CA ASP A 127 3.28 1.63 -21.84
C ASP A 127 2.71 2.07 -23.18
N MET A 128 1.70 1.36 -23.69
CA MET A 128 1.08 1.68 -24.98
C MET A 128 0.49 3.10 -25.05
N GLU A 129 -0.01 3.61 -23.93
CA GLU A 129 -0.67 4.93 -23.83
C GLU A 129 0.28 6.10 -24.04
N SER A 130 1.57 5.90 -23.75
CA SER A 130 2.60 6.93 -23.87
C SER A 130 3.21 7.00 -25.27
N PHE A 131 2.95 6.03 -26.15
CA PHE A 131 3.48 6.03 -27.51
C PHE A 131 2.75 7.05 -28.41
N THR A 132 3.51 7.63 -29.33
CA THR A 132 2.92 8.47 -30.38
C THR A 132 2.11 7.58 -31.33
N THR A 133 0.82 7.92 -31.54
CA THR A 133 -0.12 7.13 -32.34
C THR A 133 0.40 6.79 -33.74
N LYS A 134 1.04 7.76 -34.42
CA LYS A 134 1.63 7.55 -35.75
C LYS A 134 2.71 6.46 -35.75
N VAL A 135 3.61 6.48 -34.77
CA VAL A 135 4.72 5.52 -34.69
C VAL A 135 4.20 4.09 -34.50
N LEU A 136 3.19 3.94 -33.65
CA LEU A 136 2.57 2.64 -33.41
C LEU A 136 1.81 2.12 -34.64
N GLN A 137 1.03 3.00 -35.30
CA GLN A 137 0.28 2.65 -36.51
C GLN A 137 1.22 2.24 -37.64
N ASP A 138 2.24 3.05 -37.91
CA ASP A 138 3.23 2.78 -38.95
C ASP A 138 3.98 1.47 -38.64
N PHE A 139 4.37 1.24 -37.39
CA PHE A 139 5.06 0.01 -36.99
C PHE A 139 4.19 -1.24 -37.20
N ILE A 140 2.90 -1.20 -36.84
CA ILE A 140 1.99 -2.34 -37.03
C ILE A 140 1.77 -2.62 -38.53
N VAL A 141 1.58 -1.58 -39.34
CA VAL A 141 1.37 -1.73 -40.79
C VAL A 141 2.60 -2.33 -41.45
N ILE A 142 3.79 -1.84 -41.13
CA ILE A 142 5.04 -2.39 -41.68
C ILE A 142 5.25 -3.82 -41.17
N SER A 143 5.04 -4.09 -39.88
CA SER A 143 5.17 -5.44 -39.32
C SER A 143 4.21 -6.43 -39.98
N SER A 144 2.99 -6.00 -40.32
CA SER A 144 1.98 -6.84 -40.96
C SER A 144 2.39 -7.30 -42.37
N GLN A 145 3.17 -6.49 -43.08
CA GLN A 145 3.69 -6.84 -44.40
C GLN A 145 4.79 -7.91 -44.35
N HIS A 146 5.55 -7.98 -43.24
CA HIS A 146 6.70 -8.87 -43.08
C HIS A 146 6.43 -10.10 -42.18
N ILE A 147 5.18 -10.41 -41.82
CA ILE A 147 4.84 -11.54 -40.92
C ILE A 147 5.34 -12.89 -41.47
N HIS A 148 5.32 -13.06 -42.79
CA HIS A 148 5.74 -14.32 -43.43
C HIS A 148 7.24 -14.60 -43.26
N GLU A 149 8.04 -13.56 -43.14
CA GLU A 149 9.50 -13.64 -42.96
C GLU A 149 9.88 -13.59 -41.48
N LEU A 150 9.07 -12.92 -40.65
CA LEU A 150 9.30 -12.69 -39.23
C LEU A 150 8.04 -13.02 -38.42
N PRO A 151 8.00 -14.16 -37.70
CA PRO A 151 6.90 -14.45 -36.78
C PRO A 151 6.95 -13.50 -35.57
N LEU A 152 6.24 -12.38 -35.67
CA LEU A 152 6.16 -11.35 -34.62
C LEU A 152 4.93 -11.57 -33.72
N VAL A 153 5.15 -11.50 -32.41
CA VAL A 153 4.11 -11.49 -31.39
C VAL A 153 4.21 -10.19 -30.61
N LEU A 154 3.10 -9.45 -30.48
CA LEU A 154 3.09 -8.18 -29.76
C LEU A 154 2.45 -8.34 -28.39
N ILE A 155 3.07 -7.77 -27.36
CA ILE A 155 2.49 -7.70 -26.02
C ILE A 155 2.27 -6.22 -25.68
N PHE A 156 1.02 -5.85 -25.39
CA PHE A 156 0.61 -4.50 -25.04
C PHE A 156 0.37 -4.37 -23.55
N GLY A 157 1.21 -3.59 -22.88
CA GLY A 157 0.98 -3.12 -21.52
C GLY A 157 0.00 -1.95 -21.51
N ILE A 158 -1.16 -2.18 -20.88
CA ILE A 158 -2.24 -1.20 -20.77
C ILE A 158 -2.47 -0.90 -19.29
N ALA A 159 -2.40 0.38 -18.94
CA ALA A 159 -2.65 0.84 -17.58
C ALA A 159 -4.15 1.02 -17.30
N THR A 160 -4.91 1.52 -18.27
CA THR A 160 -6.33 1.87 -18.09
C THR A 160 -7.30 0.74 -18.48
N SER A 161 -8.00 0.89 -19.59
CA SER A 161 -9.00 -0.06 -20.10
C SER A 161 -8.71 -0.41 -21.55
N PRO A 162 -9.11 -1.60 -22.04
CA PRO A 162 -8.89 -2.01 -23.44
C PRO A 162 -9.47 -1.04 -24.49
N MET A 163 -10.41 -0.16 -24.10
CA MET A 163 -10.94 0.90 -24.95
C MET A 163 -9.85 1.85 -25.48
N ILE A 164 -8.71 1.96 -24.80
CA ILE A 164 -7.59 2.78 -25.25
C ILE A 164 -7.02 2.27 -26.59
N ILE A 165 -7.05 0.96 -26.82
CA ILE A 165 -6.59 0.36 -28.08
C ILE A 165 -7.41 0.91 -29.24
N HIS A 166 -8.74 0.94 -29.11
CA HIS A 166 -9.65 1.47 -30.13
C HIS A 166 -9.51 2.98 -30.32
N ARG A 167 -9.06 3.72 -29.31
CA ARG A 167 -8.81 5.16 -29.42
C ARG A 167 -7.46 5.47 -30.10
N LEU A 168 -6.43 4.68 -29.82
CA LEU A 168 -5.08 4.87 -30.37
C LEU A 168 -4.96 4.31 -31.80
N LEU A 169 -5.61 3.18 -32.07
CA LEU A 169 -5.54 2.46 -33.33
C LEU A 169 -6.84 2.64 -34.13
N PRO A 170 -6.76 3.22 -35.35
CA PRO A 170 -7.88 3.20 -36.29
C PRO A 170 -8.32 1.78 -36.63
N HIS A 171 -9.57 1.62 -37.07
CA HIS A 171 -10.13 0.32 -37.45
C HIS A 171 -9.31 -0.40 -38.53
N SER A 172 -8.68 0.34 -39.44
CA SER A 172 -7.78 -0.21 -40.46
C SER A 172 -6.60 -0.97 -39.86
N VAL A 173 -6.01 -0.44 -38.79
CA VAL A 173 -4.85 -1.05 -38.10
C VAL A 173 -5.30 -2.12 -37.12
N SER A 174 -6.41 -1.89 -36.40
CA SER A 174 -6.97 -2.88 -35.48
C SER A 174 -7.37 -4.19 -36.19
N SER A 175 -7.77 -4.12 -37.47
CA SER A 175 -8.11 -5.32 -38.26
C SER A 175 -6.89 -6.20 -38.58
N LEU A 176 -5.68 -5.67 -38.43
CA LEU A 176 -4.42 -6.39 -38.63
C LEU A 176 -3.93 -7.10 -37.36
N LEU A 177 -4.61 -6.91 -36.22
CA LEU A 177 -4.21 -7.49 -34.95
C LEU A 177 -5.22 -8.55 -34.52
N CYS A 178 -4.73 -9.70 -34.09
CA CYS A 178 -5.52 -10.71 -33.38
C CYS A 178 -5.30 -10.49 -31.88
N ILE A 179 -6.21 -9.76 -31.22
CA ILE A 179 -6.03 -9.31 -29.84
C ILE A 179 -6.71 -10.28 -28.86
N GLU A 180 -5.94 -10.82 -27.91
CA GLU A 180 -6.44 -11.54 -26.74
C GLU A 180 -6.22 -10.69 -25.47
N LEU A 181 -7.23 -10.64 -24.60
CA LEU A 181 -7.21 -9.83 -23.39
C LEU A 181 -6.78 -10.66 -22.18
N PHE A 182 -5.75 -10.18 -21.49
CA PHE A 182 -5.23 -10.76 -20.27
C PHE A 182 -5.35 -9.74 -19.13
N GLN A 183 -5.98 -10.14 -18.03
CA GLN A 183 -6.15 -9.31 -16.85
C GLN A 183 -5.13 -9.72 -15.79
N CYS A 184 -4.34 -8.76 -15.30
CA CYS A 184 -3.47 -8.98 -14.16
C CYS A 184 -4.21 -8.76 -12.83
N LEU A 185 -3.60 -9.29 -11.75
CA LEU A 185 -4.07 -9.15 -10.37
C LEU A 185 -4.21 -7.67 -9.97
N SER A 186 -5.20 -7.37 -9.15
CA SER A 186 -5.39 -6.01 -8.65
C SER A 186 -4.30 -5.62 -7.65
N CYS A 187 -3.84 -4.36 -7.69
CA CYS A 187 -2.85 -3.83 -6.73
C CYS A 187 -3.31 -4.01 -5.27
N LYS A 188 -4.63 -3.91 -5.02
CA LYS A 188 -5.22 -4.09 -3.68
C LYS A 188 -5.08 -5.53 -3.18
N GLU A 189 -5.22 -6.50 -4.07
CA GLU A 189 -5.03 -7.92 -3.77
C GLU A 189 -3.55 -8.23 -3.58
N HIS A 190 -2.70 -7.68 -4.45
CA HIS A 190 -1.25 -7.81 -4.30
C HIS A 190 -0.77 -7.28 -2.95
N LEU A 191 -1.17 -6.06 -2.56
CA LEU A 191 -0.86 -5.51 -1.25
C LEU A 191 -1.40 -6.39 -0.11
N GLY A 192 -2.63 -6.89 -0.23
CA GLY A 192 -3.20 -7.82 0.74
C GLY A 192 -2.34 -9.07 0.95
N THR A 193 -1.85 -9.68 -0.14
CA THR A 193 -0.95 -10.83 -0.06
C THR A 193 0.42 -10.48 0.52
N VAL A 194 0.94 -9.28 0.24
CA VAL A 194 2.22 -8.82 0.79
C VAL A 194 2.10 -8.59 2.29
N ILE A 195 1.03 -7.93 2.74
CA ILE A 195 0.76 -7.72 4.17
C ILE A 195 0.60 -9.06 4.90
N ASP A 196 -0.14 -10.01 4.34
CA ASP A 196 -0.32 -11.33 4.95
C ASP A 196 1.01 -12.12 5.04
N LYS A 197 1.83 -12.07 3.99
CA LYS A 197 3.11 -12.78 3.94
C LYS A 197 4.27 -12.09 4.63
N LEU A 198 4.19 -10.79 4.93
CA LEU A 198 5.30 -10.02 5.50
C LEU A 198 4.99 -9.53 6.92
N LEU A 199 3.87 -8.83 7.12
CA LEU A 199 3.50 -8.25 8.41
C LEU A 199 2.83 -9.25 9.33
N LEU A 200 1.99 -10.14 8.79
CA LEU A 200 1.20 -11.09 9.59
C LEU A 200 1.93 -12.43 9.83
N THR A 201 3.26 -12.41 9.83
CA THR A 201 4.08 -13.58 10.14
C THR A 201 4.80 -13.39 11.47
N THR A 202 4.97 -14.49 12.19
CA THR A 202 5.77 -14.56 13.43
C THR A 202 7.27 -14.66 13.17
N LYS A 203 7.68 -14.92 11.91
CA LYS A 203 9.08 -15.12 11.53
C LYS A 203 9.90 -13.84 11.71
N PHE A 204 9.25 -12.69 11.51
CA PHE A 204 9.86 -11.38 11.69
C PHE A 204 9.44 -10.80 13.04
N PRO A 205 10.39 -10.48 13.92
CA PRO A 205 10.07 -9.88 15.22
C PRO A 205 9.61 -8.44 15.07
N PHE A 206 10.06 -7.70 14.05
CA PHE A 206 9.71 -6.31 13.84
C PHE A 206 8.24 -6.14 13.41
N LYS A 207 7.54 -5.19 14.04
CA LYS A 207 6.14 -4.88 13.76
C LYS A 207 5.90 -3.38 13.64
N LEU A 208 4.85 -3.03 12.91
CA LEU A 208 4.41 -1.64 12.77
C LEU A 208 3.33 -1.32 13.79
N SER A 209 3.35 -0.11 14.36
CA SER A 209 2.17 0.40 15.05
C SER A 209 1.04 0.68 14.07
N GLU A 210 -0.14 0.80 14.64
CA GLU A 210 -1.37 1.20 13.96
C GLU A 210 -1.21 2.48 13.15
N LYS A 211 -0.76 3.58 13.77
CA LYS A 211 -0.66 4.89 13.11
C LYS A 211 0.27 4.84 11.91
N VAL A 212 1.39 4.13 12.03
CA VAL A 212 2.33 3.93 10.92
C VAL A 212 1.69 3.12 9.81
N LEU A 213 1.00 2.02 10.15
CA LEU A 213 0.32 1.18 9.18
C LEU A 213 -0.81 1.93 8.46
N GLN A 214 -1.60 2.74 9.17
CA GLN A 214 -2.63 3.62 8.60
C GLN A 214 -2.01 4.62 7.63
N VAL A 215 -0.90 5.28 8.00
CA VAL A 215 -0.20 6.23 7.12
C VAL A 215 0.25 5.54 5.83
N LEU A 216 0.92 4.38 5.93
CA LEU A 216 1.37 3.63 4.76
C LEU A 216 0.20 3.16 3.88
N ILE A 217 -0.89 2.71 4.50
CA ILE A 217 -2.11 2.31 3.79
C ILE A 217 -2.79 3.53 3.13
N ASN A 218 -2.83 4.68 3.79
CA ASN A 218 -3.42 5.91 3.27
C ASN A 218 -2.61 6.44 2.09
N ILE A 219 -1.29 6.40 2.16
CA ILE A 219 -0.41 6.69 1.02
C ILE A 219 -0.75 5.78 -0.15
N PHE A 220 -0.90 4.47 0.10
CA PHE A 220 -1.20 3.51 -0.94
C PHE A 220 -2.61 3.69 -1.57
N LEU A 221 -3.63 3.95 -0.75
CA LEU A 221 -5.02 4.02 -1.24
C LEU A 221 -5.40 5.37 -1.85
N TYR A 222 -4.87 6.46 -1.29
CA TYR A 222 -5.25 7.82 -1.69
C TYR A 222 -4.27 8.49 -2.65
N HIS A 223 -2.98 8.12 -2.61
CA HIS A 223 -1.96 8.71 -3.46
C HIS A 223 -1.51 7.74 -4.56
N ASP A 224 -0.82 6.67 -4.18
CA ASP A 224 -0.11 5.82 -5.12
C ASP A 224 -0.49 4.35 -4.91
N PHE A 225 -1.23 3.74 -5.84
CA PHE A 225 -1.50 2.29 -5.84
C PHE A 225 -0.26 1.42 -6.13
N SER A 226 0.95 1.88 -5.75
CA SER A 226 2.22 1.17 -5.95
C SER A 226 2.63 0.40 -4.69
N VAL A 227 2.86 -0.90 -4.87
CA VAL A 227 3.35 -1.75 -3.77
C VAL A 227 4.84 -1.51 -3.54
N GLN A 228 5.61 -1.08 -4.54
CA GLN A 228 7.01 -0.68 -4.34
C GLN A 228 7.13 0.49 -3.36
N ASN A 229 6.30 1.53 -3.49
CA ASN A 229 6.31 2.66 -2.55
C ASN A 229 5.96 2.21 -1.13
N PHE A 230 5.01 1.28 -0.98
CA PHE A 230 4.70 0.67 0.31
C PHE A 230 5.90 -0.09 0.89
N ILE A 231 6.61 -0.90 0.08
CA ILE A 231 7.82 -1.61 0.51
C ILE A 231 8.93 -0.62 0.89
N LYS A 232 9.08 0.49 0.16
CA LYS A 232 10.05 1.55 0.51
C LYS A 232 9.69 2.27 1.81
N GLY A 233 8.41 2.55 2.03
CA GLY A 233 7.92 3.08 3.31
C GLY A 233 8.15 2.09 4.47
N PHE A 234 7.97 0.79 4.23
CA PHE A 234 8.32 -0.24 5.20
C PHE A 234 9.83 -0.31 5.48
N GLN A 235 10.67 -0.26 4.44
CA GLN A 235 12.14 -0.22 4.59
C GLN A 235 12.58 1.01 5.40
N LEU A 236 11.98 2.17 5.15
CA LEU A 236 12.24 3.39 5.92
C LEU A 236 11.80 3.23 7.39
N SER A 237 10.66 2.59 7.64
CA SER A 237 10.19 2.32 9.01
C SER A 237 11.15 1.39 9.77
N VAL A 238 11.68 0.36 9.10
CA VAL A 238 12.68 -0.55 9.66
C VAL A 238 13.95 0.23 10.03
N VAL A 239 14.46 1.03 9.09
CA VAL A 239 15.63 1.89 9.28
C VAL A 239 15.41 2.80 10.49
N GLU A 240 14.34 3.59 10.50
CA GLU A 240 14.07 4.58 11.55
C GLU A 240 13.94 3.94 12.93
N HIS A 241 13.32 2.75 13.03
CA HIS A 241 13.19 2.01 14.27
C HIS A 241 14.54 1.57 14.85
N PHE A 242 15.42 1.03 14.01
CA PHE A 242 16.74 0.59 14.44
C PHE A 242 17.70 1.76 14.72
N TYR A 243 17.48 2.92 14.11
CA TYR A 243 18.25 4.14 14.39
C TYR A 243 17.76 4.88 15.64
N SER A 244 16.45 4.95 15.88
CA SER A 244 15.86 5.72 16.98
C SER A 244 16.04 5.05 18.34
N GLN A 245 15.89 3.73 18.39
CA GLN A 245 15.78 3.01 19.66
C GLN A 245 16.98 2.07 19.88
N PRO A 246 17.82 2.30 20.91
CA PRO A 246 18.98 1.44 21.19
C PRO A 246 18.57 0.03 21.66
N LEU A 247 17.36 -0.10 22.23
CA LEU A 247 16.80 -1.38 22.67
C LEU A 247 16.31 -2.26 21.53
N SER A 248 16.24 -1.75 20.30
CA SER A 248 15.89 -2.54 19.11
C SER A 248 16.89 -3.67 18.84
N VAL A 249 18.05 -3.68 19.50
CA VAL A 249 18.96 -4.83 19.56
C VAL A 249 18.27 -6.11 20.05
N LEU A 250 17.19 -6.01 20.83
CA LEU A 250 16.39 -7.15 21.29
C LEU A 250 15.42 -7.70 20.22
N CYS A 251 15.20 -6.99 19.12
CA CYS A 251 14.34 -7.45 18.00
C CYS A 251 15.00 -8.57 17.19
N CYS A 252 15.22 -9.72 17.81
CA CYS A 252 15.78 -10.90 17.18
C CYS A 252 14.99 -12.14 17.58
N GLN A 253 15.33 -13.27 16.98
CA GLN A 253 14.76 -14.54 17.39
C GLN A 253 15.13 -14.81 18.86
N LEU A 254 14.21 -15.46 19.59
CA LEU A 254 14.34 -15.84 21.01
C LEU A 254 15.76 -16.28 21.46
N PRO A 255 16.47 -17.21 20.78
CA PRO A 255 17.79 -17.66 21.24
C PRO A 255 18.86 -16.57 21.14
N GLU A 256 18.77 -15.69 20.15
CA GLU A 256 19.70 -14.56 20.00
C GLU A 256 19.36 -13.44 20.97
N ALA A 257 18.07 -13.17 21.17
CA ALA A 257 17.61 -12.20 22.16
C ALA A 257 18.13 -12.57 23.56
N LYS A 258 18.06 -13.85 23.97
CA LYS A 258 18.60 -14.32 25.26
C LYS A 258 20.09 -14.05 25.42
N LYS A 259 20.89 -14.31 24.37
CA LYS A 259 22.33 -14.02 24.40
C LYS A 259 22.60 -12.52 24.57
N ARG A 260 21.82 -11.68 23.88
CA ARG A 260 21.94 -10.22 23.95
C ARG A 260 21.53 -9.66 25.31
N VAL A 261 20.44 -10.16 25.89
CA VAL A 261 19.98 -9.79 27.24
C VAL A 261 21.07 -10.08 28.28
N ASN A 262 21.73 -11.24 28.19
CA ASN A 262 22.81 -11.58 29.12
C ASN A 262 24.01 -10.61 28.98
N SER A 263 24.33 -10.19 27.75
CA SER A 263 25.44 -9.27 27.46
C SER A 263 25.19 -7.79 27.80
N PHE A 264 23.98 -7.42 28.26
CA PHE A 264 23.63 -6.02 28.48
C PHE A 264 24.50 -5.30 29.53
N SER A 265 24.82 -4.05 29.22
CA SER A 265 25.43 -3.10 30.15
C SER A 265 24.38 -2.45 31.06
N HIS A 266 24.85 -1.79 32.13
CA HIS A 266 23.99 -1.08 33.06
C HIS A 266 23.13 0.01 32.37
N GLU A 267 23.70 0.76 31.41
CA GLU A 267 22.97 1.79 30.66
C GLU A 267 21.81 1.22 29.85
N GLN A 268 21.99 0.03 29.26
CA GLN A 268 20.92 -0.66 28.52
C GLN A 268 19.82 -1.15 29.44
N CYS A 269 20.16 -1.60 30.65
CA CYS A 269 19.18 -1.92 31.69
C CYS A 269 18.39 -0.66 32.10
N GLU A 270 19.04 0.50 32.21
CA GLU A 270 18.36 1.75 32.54
C GLU A 270 17.42 2.22 31.43
N HIS A 271 17.81 2.01 30.17
CA HIS A 271 16.91 2.24 29.04
C HIS A 271 15.66 1.36 29.13
N ILE A 272 15.78 0.09 29.53
CA ILE A 272 14.61 -0.79 29.75
C ILE A 272 13.72 -0.24 30.86
N ARG A 273 14.31 0.20 31.99
CA ARG A 273 13.57 0.82 33.10
C ARG A 273 12.86 2.11 32.69
N SER A 274 13.42 2.85 31.73
CA SER A 274 12.85 4.10 31.23
C SER A 274 11.59 3.90 30.39
N LEU A 275 11.36 2.70 29.85
CA LEU A 275 10.21 2.40 28.98
C LEU A 275 8.87 2.57 29.73
N PRO A 276 7.90 3.31 29.18
CA PRO A 276 6.54 3.41 29.71
C PRO A 276 5.87 2.06 29.97
N SER A 277 6.03 1.11 29.04
CA SER A 277 5.48 -0.25 29.19
C SER A 277 6.08 -1.02 30.38
N PHE A 278 7.38 -0.87 30.61
CA PHE A 278 8.05 -1.48 31.76
C PHE A 278 7.64 -0.81 33.08
N ARG A 279 7.46 0.52 33.09
CA ARG A 279 6.95 1.23 34.28
C ARG A 279 5.57 0.74 34.71
N ARG A 280 4.65 0.54 33.75
CA ARG A 280 3.33 -0.06 34.03
C ARG A 280 3.44 -1.46 34.62
N TYR A 281 4.39 -2.27 34.14
CA TYR A 281 4.64 -3.60 34.70
C TYR A 281 5.13 -3.51 36.15
N VAL A 282 6.08 -2.62 36.43
CA VAL A 282 6.61 -2.40 37.78
C VAL A 282 5.51 -1.94 38.74
N GLU A 283 4.61 -1.06 38.31
CA GLU A 283 3.44 -0.61 39.10
C GLU A 283 2.46 -1.73 39.45
N SER A 284 2.34 -2.74 38.58
CA SER A 284 1.45 -3.90 38.80
C SER A 284 2.00 -4.95 39.77
N GLN A 285 3.28 -4.84 40.15
CA GLN A 285 4.00 -5.86 40.88
C GLN A 285 4.06 -5.57 42.40
N VAL A 286 4.30 -6.61 43.19
CA VAL A 286 4.49 -6.52 44.65
C VAL A 286 5.74 -5.68 45.01
N SER A 287 5.66 -4.92 46.10
CA SER A 287 6.70 -3.97 46.56
C SER A 287 8.10 -4.55 46.68
N GLU A 288 8.26 -5.81 47.11
CA GLU A 288 9.57 -6.47 47.22
C GLU A 288 10.22 -6.69 45.85
N LYS A 289 9.43 -7.10 44.85
CA LYS A 289 9.90 -7.28 43.46
C LYS A 289 10.13 -5.93 42.79
N GLN A 290 9.37 -4.90 43.16
CA GLN A 290 9.59 -3.54 42.66
C GLN A 290 10.97 -3.02 43.05
N ILE A 291 11.41 -3.25 44.29
CA ILE A 291 12.76 -2.86 44.73
C ILE A 291 13.81 -3.63 43.92
N ALA A 292 13.67 -4.95 43.79
CA ALA A 292 14.60 -5.78 43.03
C ALA A 292 14.71 -5.37 41.55
N LEU A 293 13.59 -5.02 40.89
CA LEU A 293 13.58 -4.55 39.49
C LEU A 293 14.29 -3.20 39.31
N LEU A 294 14.29 -2.34 40.33
CA LEU A 294 14.90 -1.02 40.26
C LEU A 294 16.38 -1.04 40.64
N THR A 295 16.80 -1.92 41.55
CA THR A 295 18.19 -1.95 42.05
C THR A 295 19.07 -3.02 41.41
N GLU A 296 18.53 -4.18 41.04
CA GLU A 296 19.33 -5.31 40.57
C GLU A 296 19.26 -5.51 39.06
N ASP A 297 20.38 -5.33 38.37
CA ASP A 297 20.46 -5.52 36.92
C ASP A 297 20.28 -6.97 36.48
N ASN A 298 20.75 -7.94 37.28
CA ASN A 298 20.62 -9.36 36.95
C ASN A 298 19.16 -9.80 36.96
N PHE A 299 18.38 -9.31 37.93
CA PHE A 299 16.95 -9.59 38.03
C PHE A 299 16.18 -8.98 36.86
N VAL A 300 16.52 -7.75 36.45
CA VAL A 300 15.92 -7.12 35.26
C VAL A 300 16.20 -7.93 34.00
N LYS A 301 17.40 -8.49 33.83
CA LYS A 301 17.74 -9.35 32.69
C LYS A 301 16.88 -10.61 32.64
N GLU A 302 16.72 -11.29 33.77
CA GLU A 302 15.86 -12.48 33.87
C GLU A 302 14.40 -12.17 33.57
N VAL A 303 13.88 -11.07 34.11
CA VAL A 303 12.49 -10.64 33.87
C VAL A 303 12.31 -10.20 32.42
N THR A 304 13.26 -9.46 31.85
CA THR A 304 13.22 -9.06 30.43
C THR A 304 13.14 -10.28 29.51
N TRP A 305 13.87 -11.35 29.83
CA TRP A 305 13.77 -12.62 29.09
C TRP A 305 12.34 -13.20 29.13
N ILE A 306 11.75 -13.30 30.33
CA ILE A 306 10.39 -13.82 30.50
C ILE A 306 9.38 -12.98 29.71
N LEU A 307 9.47 -11.65 29.81
CA LEU A 307 8.57 -10.74 29.10
C LEU A 307 8.71 -10.81 27.58
N LEU A 308 9.92 -11.06 27.07
CA LEU A 308 10.14 -11.29 25.63
C LEU A 308 9.54 -12.62 25.17
N GLU A 309 9.66 -13.68 25.98
CA GLU A 309 9.02 -14.97 25.71
C GLU A 309 7.49 -14.84 25.66
N ASP A 310 6.90 -14.14 26.64
CA ASP A 310 5.47 -13.84 26.68
C ASP A 310 5.01 -13.03 25.45
N LEU A 311 5.83 -12.06 25.00
CA LEU A 311 5.52 -11.25 23.81
C LEU A 311 5.55 -12.07 22.52
N HIS A 312 6.50 -13.00 22.39
CA HIS A 312 6.54 -13.92 21.26
C HIS A 312 5.34 -14.88 21.26
N ILE A 313 4.97 -15.45 22.40
CA ILE A 313 3.78 -16.30 22.56
C ILE A 313 2.52 -15.51 22.21
N TYR A 314 2.40 -14.27 22.70
CA TYR A 314 1.31 -13.37 22.34
C TYR A 314 1.22 -13.17 20.82
N HIS A 315 2.34 -12.98 20.12
CA HIS A 315 2.36 -12.82 18.68
C HIS A 315 2.02 -14.09 17.90
N GLU A 316 2.48 -15.24 18.37
CA GLU A 316 2.07 -16.54 17.82
C GLU A 316 0.58 -16.78 17.96
N ASN A 317 -0.02 -16.33 19.06
CA ASN A 317 -1.43 -16.51 19.33
C ASN A 317 -2.31 -15.46 18.63
N TYR A 318 -1.83 -14.23 18.47
CA TYR A 318 -2.58 -13.12 17.89
C TYR A 318 -2.94 -13.35 16.42
N PHE A 319 -2.00 -13.80 15.59
CA PHE A 319 -2.23 -13.91 14.14
C PHE A 319 -3.25 -14.98 13.72
N PRO A 320 -3.24 -16.21 14.29
CA PRO A 320 -4.27 -17.21 14.00
C PRO A 320 -5.66 -16.74 14.40
N VAL A 321 -5.79 -16.09 15.56
CA VAL A 321 -7.09 -15.59 16.04
C VAL A 321 -7.58 -14.42 15.18
N LEU A 322 -6.68 -13.53 14.75
CA LEU A 322 -7.00 -12.47 13.78
C LEU A 322 -7.50 -13.05 12.45
N LYS A 323 -6.83 -14.08 11.92
CA LYS A 323 -7.25 -14.76 10.69
C LYS A 323 -8.61 -15.46 10.85
N CYS A 324 -8.84 -16.07 12.01
CA CYS A 324 -10.13 -16.65 12.37
C CYS A 324 -11.24 -15.58 12.35
N LEU A 325 -11.01 -14.44 13.02
CA LEU A 325 -11.95 -13.33 13.02
C LEU A 325 -12.17 -12.76 11.61
N HIS A 326 -11.12 -12.64 10.79
CA HIS A 326 -11.24 -12.19 9.41
C HIS A 326 -12.12 -13.10 8.56
N ILE A 327 -12.02 -14.42 8.72
CA ILE A 327 -12.94 -15.34 8.05
C ILE A 327 -14.37 -14.97 8.46
N PHE A 328 -14.68 -14.89 9.76
CA PHE A 328 -16.01 -14.49 10.21
C PHE A 328 -16.47 -13.15 9.63
N THR A 329 -15.66 -12.09 9.70
CA THR A 329 -16.07 -10.74 9.25
C THR A 329 -16.19 -10.59 7.74
N SER A 330 -15.34 -11.27 6.96
CA SER A 330 -15.37 -11.22 5.49
C SER A 330 -16.64 -11.83 4.89
N SER A 331 -17.27 -12.77 5.60
CA SER A 331 -18.54 -13.40 5.17
C SER A 331 -19.78 -12.58 5.48
N LEU A 332 -19.67 -11.57 6.35
CA LEU A 332 -20.83 -10.84 6.85
C LEU A 332 -21.28 -9.76 5.86
N PRO A 333 -22.59 -9.61 5.64
CA PRO A 333 -23.12 -8.47 4.90
C PRO A 333 -22.85 -7.18 5.68
N LYS A 334 -22.48 -6.10 4.96
CA LYS A 334 -22.10 -4.76 5.47
C LYS A 334 -20.68 -4.57 5.99
N TYR A 335 -19.87 -5.63 6.12
CA TYR A 335 -18.43 -5.54 6.47
C TYR A 335 -18.09 -4.56 7.61
N PRO A 336 -18.69 -4.71 8.80
CA PRO A 336 -18.55 -3.73 9.89
C PRO A 336 -17.10 -3.51 10.34
N LEU A 337 -16.27 -4.56 10.30
CA LEU A 337 -14.86 -4.52 10.71
C LEU A 337 -13.89 -4.51 9.50
N GLY A 338 -14.40 -4.20 8.31
CA GLY A 338 -13.63 -4.16 7.07
C GLY A 338 -13.68 -5.45 6.24
N LYS A 339 -13.36 -5.29 4.95
CA LYS A 339 -13.36 -6.36 3.95
C LYS A 339 -12.06 -7.14 3.93
N GLN A 340 -10.96 -6.49 4.29
CA GLN A 340 -9.62 -7.04 4.15
C GLN A 340 -8.96 -7.22 5.51
N ILE A 341 -8.08 -8.21 5.61
CA ILE A 341 -7.37 -8.52 6.86
C ILE A 341 -6.60 -7.32 7.44
N ARG A 342 -6.13 -6.40 6.60
CA ARG A 342 -5.42 -5.19 7.02
C ARG A 342 -6.31 -4.19 7.77
N GLU A 343 -7.58 -4.05 7.37
CA GLU A 343 -8.53 -3.14 8.01
C GLU A 343 -8.87 -3.67 9.40
N LEU A 344 -9.12 -4.98 9.49
CA LEU A 344 -9.32 -5.66 10.77
C LEU A 344 -8.08 -5.52 11.67
N HIS A 345 -6.88 -5.70 11.12
CA HIS A 345 -5.64 -5.56 11.88
C HIS A 345 -5.46 -4.14 12.43
N CYS A 346 -5.71 -3.09 11.63
CA CYS A 346 -5.70 -1.71 12.11
C CYS A 346 -6.72 -1.50 13.23
N ALA A 347 -7.98 -1.94 13.03
CA ALA A 347 -9.04 -1.81 14.03
C ALA A 347 -8.71 -2.55 15.35
N CYS A 348 -8.05 -3.71 15.27
CA CYS A 348 -7.62 -4.49 16.44
C CYS A 348 -6.46 -3.82 17.20
N LEU A 349 -5.64 -3.02 16.52
CA LEU A 349 -4.55 -2.28 17.16
C LEU A 349 -5.03 -0.95 17.75
N GLU A 350 -6.01 -0.29 17.10
CA GLU A 350 -6.62 0.98 17.54
C GLU A 350 -7.29 0.89 18.90
N LYS A 351 -8.19 -0.08 19.03
CA LYS A 351 -9.05 -0.22 20.20
C LYS A 351 -9.24 -1.69 20.49
N ARG A 352 -9.65 -1.97 21.72
CA ARG A 352 -10.20 -3.29 22.04
C ARG A 352 -11.43 -3.50 21.18
N VAL A 353 -11.36 -4.47 20.29
CA VAL A 353 -12.43 -4.82 19.33
C VAL A 353 -13.78 -4.99 20.05
N TRP A 354 -13.74 -5.57 21.25
CA TRP A 354 -14.84 -5.72 22.22
C TRP A 354 -15.70 -4.50 22.50
N GLU A 355 -15.06 -3.34 22.54
CA GLU A 355 -15.66 -2.10 22.98
C GLU A 355 -16.26 -1.33 21.78
N THR A 356 -16.04 -1.82 20.55
CA THR A 356 -16.58 -1.20 19.34
C THR A 356 -18.00 -1.68 19.04
N GLU A 357 -18.88 -0.74 18.73
CA GLU A 357 -20.25 -1.04 18.27
C GLU A 357 -20.26 -1.88 16.99
N GLU A 358 -19.21 -1.73 16.17
CA GLU A 358 -19.00 -2.50 14.94
C GLU A 358 -18.86 -4.01 15.23
N TYR A 359 -18.14 -4.38 16.29
CA TYR A 359 -18.00 -5.77 16.69
C TYR A 359 -19.30 -6.35 17.25
N GLU A 360 -20.05 -5.60 18.06
CA GLU A 360 -21.38 -6.04 18.51
C GLU A 360 -22.33 -6.27 17.33
N SER A 361 -22.31 -5.37 16.35
CA SER A 361 -23.08 -5.53 15.12
C SER A 361 -22.65 -6.77 14.33
N ALA A 362 -21.35 -7.07 14.28
CA ALA A 362 -20.81 -8.26 13.63
C ALA A 362 -21.30 -9.53 14.34
N LEU A 363 -21.24 -9.57 15.67
CA LEU A 363 -21.74 -10.70 16.47
C LEU A 363 -23.23 -10.92 16.29
N GLN A 364 -24.03 -9.84 16.25
CA GLN A 364 -25.47 -9.94 15.97
C GLN A 364 -25.72 -10.54 14.58
N LEU A 365 -24.92 -10.19 13.58
CA LEU A 365 -25.03 -10.79 12.25
C LEU A 365 -24.59 -12.25 12.22
N VAL A 366 -23.51 -12.63 12.93
CA VAL A 366 -23.08 -14.04 13.08
C VAL A 366 -24.17 -14.86 13.77
N ARG A 367 -24.83 -14.27 14.78
CA ARG A 367 -26.01 -14.83 15.44
C ARG A 367 -27.22 -14.96 14.51
N MET A 368 -27.18 -14.51 13.26
CA MET A 368 -28.26 -14.67 12.29
C MET A 368 -27.86 -15.55 11.09
N LEU A 369 -26.63 -16.08 11.07
CA LEU A 369 -26.13 -16.90 9.96
C LEU A 369 -26.83 -18.26 9.86
N CYS A 370 -26.82 -18.78 8.63
CA CYS A 370 -27.29 -20.11 8.28
C CYS A 370 -26.29 -21.20 8.70
N LYS A 371 -26.79 -22.42 8.88
CA LYS A 371 -26.00 -23.60 9.27
C LYS A 371 -24.87 -23.92 8.29
N ALA A 372 -25.18 -23.98 7.00
CA ALA A 372 -24.21 -24.34 5.96
C ALA A 372 -23.04 -23.34 5.91
N ASP A 373 -23.34 -22.05 6.00
CA ASP A 373 -22.33 -20.99 6.05
C ASP A 373 -21.48 -21.16 7.31
N LEU A 374 -22.10 -21.26 8.49
CA LEU A 374 -21.37 -21.40 9.76
C LEU A 374 -20.42 -22.62 9.77
N VAL A 375 -20.86 -23.77 9.25
CA VAL A 375 -20.02 -24.97 9.14
C VAL A 375 -18.85 -24.73 8.17
N ALA A 376 -19.08 -24.11 7.02
CA ALA A 376 -18.02 -23.78 6.08
C ALA A 376 -17.00 -22.80 6.69
N MET A 377 -17.44 -21.85 7.53
CA MET A 377 -16.57 -20.93 8.25
C MET A 377 -15.73 -21.65 9.30
N LEU A 378 -16.34 -22.50 10.11
CA LEU A 378 -15.64 -23.31 11.12
C LEU A 378 -14.60 -24.23 10.47
N GLN A 379 -14.93 -24.88 9.35
CA GLN A 379 -13.98 -25.70 8.59
C GLN A 379 -12.79 -24.88 8.07
N LYS A 380 -13.02 -23.66 7.58
CA LYS A 380 -11.95 -22.76 7.17
C LYS A 380 -11.08 -22.36 8.38
N CYS A 381 -11.68 -22.05 9.53
CA CYS A 381 -10.93 -21.73 10.75
C CYS A 381 -10.08 -22.90 11.23
N VAL A 382 -10.61 -24.13 11.24
CA VAL A 382 -9.83 -25.34 11.58
C VAL A 382 -8.64 -25.50 10.64
N LYS A 383 -8.81 -25.32 9.33
CA LYS A 383 -7.69 -25.35 8.37
C LYS A 383 -6.63 -24.30 8.67
N ILE A 384 -7.03 -23.10 9.12
CA ILE A 384 -6.09 -22.06 9.54
C ILE A 384 -5.33 -22.50 10.78
N PHE A 385 -6.00 -22.94 11.84
CA PHE A 385 -5.32 -23.39 13.06
C PHE A 385 -4.39 -24.58 12.80
N MET A 386 -4.78 -25.54 11.95
CA MET A 386 -3.93 -26.66 11.54
C MET A 386 -2.69 -26.24 10.74
N SER A 387 -2.76 -25.11 10.03
CA SER A 387 -1.61 -24.58 9.28
C SER A 387 -0.58 -23.88 10.17
N PHE A 388 -0.93 -23.53 11.42
CA PHE A 388 -0.02 -22.91 12.38
C PHE A 388 0.48 -23.93 13.41
N PRO A 389 1.80 -24.11 13.56
CA PRO A 389 2.36 -25.01 14.55
C PRO A 389 2.39 -24.32 15.93
N GLY A 390 1.24 -24.19 16.59
CA GLY A 390 1.14 -23.67 17.95
C GLY A 390 0.54 -24.71 18.89
N LYS A 391 1.31 -25.19 19.89
CA LYS A 391 0.88 -26.22 20.84
C LYS A 391 -0.36 -25.83 21.67
N GLU A 392 -0.61 -24.53 21.83
CA GLU A 392 -1.75 -24.01 22.62
C GLU A 392 -3.08 -24.08 21.87
N PHE A 393 -3.05 -24.21 20.54
CA PHE A 393 -4.28 -24.31 19.75
C PHE A 393 -4.87 -25.72 19.73
N GLY A 394 -4.19 -26.75 20.27
CA GLY A 394 -4.75 -28.11 20.34
C GLY A 394 -6.14 -28.13 20.99
N ASN A 395 -6.28 -27.48 22.16
CA ASN A 395 -7.55 -27.42 22.90
C ASN A 395 -8.64 -26.61 22.18
N THR A 396 -8.27 -25.60 21.40
CA THR A 396 -9.25 -24.79 20.65
C THR A 396 -9.67 -25.48 19.36
N VAL A 397 -8.75 -26.18 18.71
CA VAL A 397 -9.01 -27.04 17.55
C VAL A 397 -9.91 -28.22 17.94
N GLU A 398 -9.61 -28.91 19.04
CA GLU A 398 -10.46 -30.00 19.55
C GLU A 398 -11.90 -29.53 19.84
N LYS A 399 -12.06 -28.35 20.45
CA LYS A 399 -13.39 -27.76 20.68
C LYS A 399 -14.09 -27.38 19.38
N LEU A 400 -13.37 -26.83 18.39
CA LEU A 400 -13.93 -26.51 17.08
C LEU A 400 -14.34 -27.78 16.30
N GLU A 401 -13.56 -28.86 16.41
CA GLU A 401 -13.89 -30.17 15.87
C GLU A 401 -15.10 -30.80 16.57
N GLU A 402 -15.21 -30.64 17.88
CA GLU A 402 -16.40 -31.04 18.64
C GLU A 402 -17.65 -30.28 18.18
N PHE A 403 -17.55 -28.96 17.96
CA PHE A 403 -18.65 -28.18 17.41
C PHE A 403 -19.03 -28.64 15.99
N LEU A 404 -18.05 -28.92 15.12
CA LEU A 404 -18.30 -29.47 13.78
C LEU A 404 -19.01 -30.83 13.85
N ALA A 405 -18.58 -31.73 14.73
CA ALA A 405 -19.23 -33.02 14.94
C ALA A 405 -20.67 -32.85 15.46
N ARG A 406 -20.92 -31.91 16.37
CA ARG A 406 -22.26 -31.56 16.86
C ARG A 406 -23.16 -31.02 15.74
N PHE A 407 -22.63 -30.22 14.81
CA PHE A 407 -23.40 -29.74 13.65
C PHE A 407 -23.74 -30.87 12.65
N GLN A 408 -22.81 -31.79 12.41
CA GLN A 408 -23.06 -32.97 11.56
C GLN A 408 -24.10 -33.91 12.19
N ASN A 409 -24.02 -34.14 13.50
CA ASN A 409 -25.02 -34.94 14.22
C ASN A 409 -26.43 -34.31 14.19
N LEU A 410 -26.52 -32.98 14.12
CA LEU A 410 -27.79 -32.30 13.91
C LEU A 410 -28.35 -32.44 12.49
N GLU A 411 -27.50 -32.55 11.45
CA GLU A 411 -27.97 -32.85 10.08
C GLU A 411 -28.62 -34.23 10.02
N VAL A 412 -28.02 -35.21 10.69
CA VAL A 412 -28.57 -36.58 10.79
C VAL A 412 -29.90 -36.57 11.57
N ALA A 413 -29.99 -35.79 12.65
CA ALA A 413 -31.20 -35.68 13.44
C ALA A 413 -32.34 -34.90 12.74
N GLU A 414 -32.03 -33.87 11.94
CA GLU A 414 -33.02 -33.13 11.16
C GLU A 414 -33.53 -33.97 9.98
N ALA A 415 -32.67 -34.73 9.30
CA ALA A 415 -33.08 -35.67 8.26
C ALA A 415 -34.07 -36.74 8.78
N SER A 416 -33.93 -37.15 10.04
CA SER A 416 -34.86 -38.09 10.69
C SER A 416 -36.20 -37.46 11.11
N LYS A 417 -36.33 -36.13 11.21
CA LYS A 417 -37.56 -35.42 11.62
C LYS A 417 -38.44 -34.93 10.47
N VAL A 418 -37.90 -34.85 9.25
CA VAL A 418 -38.64 -34.36 8.07
C VAL A 418 -39.80 -35.29 7.65
N GLN A 419 -39.83 -36.54 8.13
CA GLN A 419 -40.95 -37.45 7.88
C GLN A 419 -42.20 -37.20 8.77
N ASP A 420 -42.07 -36.53 9.93
CA ASP A 420 -43.20 -36.42 10.88
C ASP A 420 -43.85 -35.02 11.01
N GLU A 421 -43.19 -33.93 10.60
CA GLU A 421 -43.73 -32.56 10.78
C GLU A 421 -44.36 -31.91 9.52
N SER A 422 -44.26 -32.54 8.35
CA SER A 422 -44.71 -31.94 7.08
C SER A 422 -46.24 -32.05 6.83
N ILE A 423 -46.97 -32.83 7.64
CA ILE A 423 -48.42 -33.06 7.46
C ILE A 423 -49.28 -32.07 8.27
N SER A 424 -48.77 -31.44 9.33
CA SER A 424 -49.57 -30.60 10.23
C SER A 424 -49.64 -29.12 9.84
N SER A 425 -48.64 -28.59 9.14
CA SER A 425 -48.50 -27.15 8.87
C SER A 425 -49.21 -26.65 7.60
N GLN A 426 -49.59 -27.54 6.67
CA GLN A 426 -50.22 -27.15 5.41
C GLN A 426 -51.74 -26.92 5.50
N LYS A 427 -52.42 -27.41 6.55
CA LYS A 427 -53.89 -27.28 6.69
C LYS A 427 -54.35 -25.93 7.24
N GLU A 428 -53.48 -25.14 7.86
CA GLU A 428 -53.88 -23.86 8.49
C GLU A 428 -53.82 -22.64 7.55
N LEU A 429 -53.14 -22.71 6.40
CA LEU A 429 -52.99 -21.56 5.50
C LEU A 429 -54.14 -21.35 4.50
N GLN A 430 -55.08 -22.29 4.36
CA GLN A 430 -56.14 -22.20 3.34
C GLN A 430 -57.40 -21.44 3.78
N LYS A 431 -57.43 -20.85 4.99
CA LYS A 431 -58.57 -20.02 5.43
C LYS A 431 -58.07 -18.73 6.07
N LYS A 432 -58.20 -17.61 5.36
CA LYS A 432 -58.85 -16.34 5.77
C LYS A 432 -58.27 -15.13 5.01
N THR A 433 -59.17 -14.21 4.63
CA THR A 433 -59.03 -13.22 3.54
C THR A 433 -58.87 -11.77 3.99
N ASP A 434 -58.50 -11.49 5.25
CA ASP A 434 -58.40 -10.09 5.73
C ASP A 434 -56.96 -9.70 6.11
N LEU A 435 -56.46 -8.62 5.48
CA LEU A 435 -55.13 -8.04 5.67
C LEU A 435 -54.85 -7.70 7.15
N TYR A 436 -55.88 -7.27 7.88
CA TYR A 436 -55.79 -6.96 9.30
C TYR A 436 -55.61 -8.21 10.18
N HIS A 437 -56.26 -9.32 9.79
CA HIS A 437 -56.12 -10.61 10.48
C HIS A 437 -54.74 -11.22 10.23
N LEU A 438 -54.17 -10.97 9.05
CA LEU A 438 -52.82 -11.35 8.66
C LEU A 438 -51.76 -10.51 9.38
N GLN A 439 -51.97 -9.20 9.52
CA GLN A 439 -51.09 -8.31 10.30
C GLN A 439 -51.09 -8.65 11.79
N LYS A 440 -52.27 -8.94 12.37
CA LYS A 440 -52.41 -9.32 13.78
C LYS A 440 -51.81 -10.70 14.06
N THR A 441 -51.97 -11.66 13.15
CA THR A 441 -51.31 -12.98 13.26
C THR A 441 -49.80 -12.89 13.05
N LEU A 442 -49.30 -12.03 12.16
CA LEU A 442 -47.86 -11.78 12.04
C LEU A 442 -47.28 -11.14 13.32
N LEU A 443 -48.01 -10.25 13.97
CA LEU A 443 -47.63 -9.68 15.27
C LEU A 443 -47.64 -10.74 16.39
N GLN A 444 -48.66 -11.59 16.44
CA GLN A 444 -48.73 -12.72 17.39
C GLN A 444 -47.68 -13.80 17.10
N LEU A 445 -47.31 -14.01 15.83
CA LEU A 445 -46.19 -14.86 15.42
C LEU A 445 -44.83 -14.24 15.81
N LYS A 446 -44.73 -12.91 15.83
CA LYS A 446 -43.53 -12.20 16.28
C LYS A 446 -43.37 -12.26 17.80
N GLU A 447 -44.47 -12.18 18.55
CA GLU A 447 -44.48 -12.37 20.01
C GLU A 447 -44.23 -13.83 20.40
N SER A 448 -44.81 -14.80 19.70
CA SER A 448 -44.53 -16.23 19.93
C SER A 448 -43.14 -16.67 19.43
N ARG A 449 -42.52 -15.97 18.46
CA ARG A 449 -41.10 -16.17 18.13
C ARG A 449 -40.16 -15.74 19.26
N ARG A 450 -40.54 -14.76 20.09
CA ARG A 450 -39.74 -14.38 21.27
C ARG A 450 -39.84 -15.40 22.41
N SER A 451 -40.87 -16.24 22.43
CA SER A 451 -41.11 -17.26 23.46
C SER A 451 -40.93 -18.71 22.98
N LYS A 452 -40.60 -18.95 21.70
CA LYS A 452 -40.16 -20.26 21.23
C LYS A 452 -38.85 -20.61 21.91
N LYS A 453 -38.80 -21.79 22.56
CA LYS A 453 -37.54 -22.40 23.01
C LYS A 453 -36.58 -22.35 21.82
N LEU A 454 -35.42 -21.72 22.02
CA LEU A 454 -34.35 -21.66 21.04
C LEU A 454 -34.14 -23.07 20.47
N THR A 455 -34.12 -23.17 19.14
CA THR A 455 -33.86 -24.46 18.50
C THR A 455 -32.50 -24.98 18.98
N LYS A 456 -32.31 -26.31 19.01
CA LYS A 456 -31.02 -26.91 19.41
C LYS A 456 -29.85 -26.34 18.57
N PHE A 457 -30.13 -26.00 17.31
CA PHE A 457 -29.21 -25.30 16.42
C PHE A 457 -28.91 -23.86 16.87
N GLU A 458 -29.92 -23.06 17.23
CA GLU A 458 -29.71 -21.71 17.74
C GLU A 458 -28.90 -21.69 19.04
N MET A 459 -29.15 -22.64 19.96
CA MET A 459 -28.36 -22.80 21.19
C MET A 459 -26.88 -23.08 20.87
N LEU A 460 -26.60 -24.04 19.99
CA LEU A 460 -25.23 -24.34 19.57
C LEU A 460 -24.57 -23.18 18.82
N ARG A 461 -25.34 -22.40 18.04
CA ARG A 461 -24.83 -21.18 17.40
C ARG A 461 -24.44 -20.14 18.44
N PHE A 462 -25.23 -19.94 19.49
CA PHE A 462 -24.85 -19.04 20.59
C PHE A 462 -23.61 -19.54 21.33
N GLU A 463 -23.51 -20.84 21.63
CA GLU A 463 -22.31 -21.42 22.23
C GLU A 463 -21.05 -21.20 21.37
N VAL A 464 -21.16 -21.36 20.06
CA VAL A 464 -20.04 -21.10 19.13
C VAL A 464 -19.67 -19.62 19.10
N VAL A 465 -20.67 -18.73 19.05
CA VAL A 465 -20.43 -17.28 19.06
C VAL A 465 -19.78 -16.86 20.38
N ASP A 466 -20.27 -17.35 21.51
CA ASP A 466 -19.72 -17.05 22.84
C ASP A 466 -18.32 -17.67 23.02
N PHE A 467 -18.05 -18.81 22.38
CA PHE A 467 -16.71 -19.38 22.33
C PHE A 467 -15.74 -18.50 21.53
N ILE A 468 -16.15 -18.02 20.35
CA ILE A 468 -15.35 -17.07 19.56
C ILE A 468 -15.18 -15.76 20.34
N ASP A 469 -16.21 -15.32 21.05
CA ASP A 469 -16.17 -14.18 21.95
C ASP A 469 -15.05 -14.37 23.00
N SER A 470 -15.04 -15.51 23.68
CA SER A 470 -14.01 -15.82 24.67
C SER A 470 -12.61 -15.89 24.05
N LEU A 471 -12.47 -16.45 22.85
CA LEU A 471 -11.19 -16.58 22.15
C LEU A 471 -10.61 -15.21 21.83
N VAL A 472 -11.41 -14.36 21.22
CA VAL A 472 -10.98 -13.03 20.81
C VAL A 472 -10.64 -12.23 22.11
N ARG A 473 -11.38 -12.41 23.25
CA ARG A 473 -11.14 -11.64 24.50
C ARG A 473 -9.78 -11.94 25.10
N ASN A 474 -9.41 -13.22 25.03
CA ASN A 474 -8.17 -13.71 25.62
C ASN A 474 -6.96 -13.36 24.75
N TYR A 475 -7.08 -13.40 23.42
CA TYR A 475 -5.92 -13.35 22.52
C TYR A 475 -5.79 -12.06 21.68
N LEU A 476 -6.86 -11.28 21.47
CA LEU A 476 -6.84 -10.03 20.68
C LEU A 476 -6.76 -8.77 21.56
N ALA A 477 -6.04 -8.83 22.68
CA ALA A 477 -5.69 -7.62 23.43
C ALA A 477 -4.76 -6.72 22.59
N PRO A 478 -4.87 -5.38 22.62
CA PRO A 478 -3.96 -4.48 21.91
C PRO A 478 -2.51 -4.66 22.34
N ALA A 479 -1.58 -4.44 21.41
CA ALA A 479 -0.14 -4.57 21.67
C ALA A 479 0.37 -3.58 22.75
N GLU A 480 -0.29 -2.42 22.91
CA GLU A 480 0.08 -1.42 23.93
C GLU A 480 -0.13 -1.89 25.38
N MET A 481 -0.96 -2.92 25.57
CA MET A 481 -1.20 -3.54 26.88
C MET A 481 -0.10 -4.53 27.25
N GLN A 482 0.69 -4.98 26.27
CA GLN A 482 1.81 -5.87 26.51
C GLN A 482 3.03 -5.09 26.98
N THR A 483 3.81 -5.72 27.86
CA THR A 483 5.07 -5.14 28.32
C THR A 483 6.13 -5.22 27.22
N LEU A 484 7.06 -4.26 27.19
CA LEU A 484 8.16 -4.21 26.22
C LEU A 484 7.75 -4.17 24.74
N HIS A 485 6.49 -3.86 24.42
CA HIS A 485 6.03 -3.77 23.04
C HIS A 485 6.81 -2.74 22.20
N GLU A 486 7.30 -1.66 22.83
CA GLU A 486 8.08 -0.59 22.20
C GLU A 486 9.38 -1.08 21.57
N VAL A 487 9.92 -2.20 22.05
CA VAL A 487 11.09 -2.83 21.45
C VAL A 487 10.76 -3.28 20.04
N VAL A 488 9.61 -3.93 19.85
CA VAL A 488 9.18 -4.60 18.61
C VAL A 488 8.38 -3.69 17.68
N TYR A 489 7.57 -2.80 18.25
CA TYR A 489 6.64 -1.94 17.52
C TYR A 489 7.23 -0.57 17.24
N PHE A 490 7.25 -0.18 15.97
CA PHE A 490 7.61 1.17 15.56
C PHE A 490 6.42 2.12 15.64
N SER A 491 6.51 3.17 16.47
CA SER A 491 5.41 4.10 16.78
C SER A 491 5.50 5.49 16.12
N ALA A 492 6.68 5.88 15.61
CA ALA A 492 6.91 7.23 15.11
C ALA A 492 6.28 7.47 13.72
N ALA A 493 4.96 7.70 13.70
CA ALA A 493 4.20 7.96 12.49
C ALA A 493 4.41 9.37 11.91
N SER A 494 4.65 10.38 12.77
CA SER A 494 4.82 11.76 12.32
C SER A 494 6.10 11.96 11.50
N THR A 495 7.22 11.41 11.98
CA THR A 495 8.52 11.43 11.29
C THR A 495 8.42 10.72 9.93
N LEU A 496 7.77 9.55 9.91
CA LEU A 496 7.53 8.81 8.68
C LEU A 496 6.64 9.59 7.69
N CYS A 497 5.55 10.21 8.17
CA CYS A 497 4.70 11.08 7.36
C CYS A 497 5.50 12.22 6.72
N GLU A 498 6.36 12.89 7.49
CA GLU A 498 7.18 14.00 7.00
C GLU A 498 8.18 13.56 5.93
N HIS A 499 8.77 12.37 6.07
CA HIS A 499 9.73 11.83 5.10
C HIS A 499 9.07 11.28 3.82
N LEU A 500 7.93 10.58 3.94
CA LEU A 500 7.25 9.99 2.79
C LEU A 500 6.36 10.99 2.05
N ASN A 501 5.53 11.73 2.81
CA ASN A 501 4.60 12.72 2.29
C ASN A 501 5.10 14.13 2.61
N ALA A 502 6.19 14.52 1.96
CA ALA A 502 6.73 15.87 2.11
C ALA A 502 5.67 16.90 1.65
N ALA A 503 5.25 17.77 2.58
CA ALA A 503 4.32 18.87 2.33
C ALA A 503 5.06 20.22 2.35
N PRO A 504 5.92 20.54 1.35
CA PRO A 504 6.75 21.74 1.37
C PRO A 504 5.90 23.02 1.38
N ARG A 505 4.73 23.01 0.75
CA ARG A 505 3.82 24.14 0.75
C ARG A 505 3.31 24.46 2.16
N THR A 506 2.93 23.46 2.94
CA THR A 506 2.47 23.64 4.33
C THR A 506 3.61 24.11 5.21
N ALA A 507 4.82 23.54 5.05
CA ALA A 507 6.00 23.98 5.79
C ALA A 507 6.35 25.45 5.51
N LEU A 508 6.35 25.87 4.23
CA LEU A 508 6.57 27.26 3.82
C LEU A 508 5.48 28.19 4.35
N HIS A 509 4.22 27.78 4.25
CA HIS A 509 3.09 28.56 4.75
C HIS A 509 3.19 28.79 6.26
N THR A 510 3.46 27.74 7.03
CA THR A 510 3.65 27.82 8.48
C THR A 510 4.87 28.67 8.85
N ALA A 511 5.98 28.53 8.11
CA ALA A 511 7.19 29.31 8.33
C ALA A 511 6.98 30.81 8.09
N LEU A 512 6.28 31.18 7.01
CA LEU A 512 6.02 32.56 6.64
C LEU A 512 4.94 33.22 7.52
N ASN A 513 3.91 32.46 7.94
CA ASN A 513 2.87 33.00 8.82
C ASN A 513 3.33 33.10 10.28
N ASN A 514 3.95 32.05 10.79
CA ASN A 514 4.34 31.91 12.19
C ASN A 514 5.82 31.50 12.33
N PRO A 515 6.76 32.45 12.16
CA PRO A 515 8.21 32.19 12.28
C PRO A 515 8.63 31.70 13.68
N TYR A 516 7.78 31.93 14.68
CA TYR A 516 7.97 31.51 16.07
C TYR A 516 8.25 30.00 16.21
N PHE A 517 7.58 29.15 15.41
CA PHE A 517 7.76 27.70 15.50
C PHE A 517 9.20 27.25 15.24
N TYR A 518 9.94 27.99 14.40
CA TYR A 518 11.32 27.68 14.04
C TYR A 518 12.34 28.47 14.88
N LEU A 519 12.11 29.78 15.07
CA LEU A 519 13.08 30.66 15.74
C LEU A 519 12.95 30.69 17.28
N LYS A 520 11.83 30.21 17.84
CA LYS A 520 11.53 30.15 19.29
C LYS A 520 11.82 31.43 20.09
N ASN A 521 11.78 32.60 19.44
CA ASN A 521 11.98 33.89 20.10
C ASN A 521 10.63 34.45 20.60
N GLN A 522 10.54 34.75 21.90
CA GLN A 522 9.32 35.27 22.53
C GLN A 522 8.81 36.58 21.89
N ALA A 523 9.70 37.39 21.31
CA ALA A 523 9.35 38.62 20.61
C ALA A 523 8.52 38.41 19.32
N LEU A 524 8.48 37.17 18.80
CA LEU A 524 7.75 36.77 17.59
C LEU A 524 6.44 36.05 17.91
N LYS A 525 6.08 35.89 19.19
CA LYS A 525 4.81 35.31 19.59
C LYS A 525 3.70 36.32 19.29
N SER A 526 2.93 36.06 18.24
CA SER A 526 1.75 36.85 17.89
C SER A 526 0.56 35.94 17.72
N ASP A 527 -0.63 36.46 18.05
CA ASP A 527 -1.87 35.76 17.76
C ASP A 527 -2.11 35.66 16.25
N ALA A 528 -2.83 34.63 15.84
CA ALA A 528 -3.09 34.33 14.44
C ALA A 528 -3.73 35.55 13.74
N GLY A 529 -3.07 36.04 12.68
CA GLY A 529 -3.54 37.19 11.89
C GLY A 529 -2.89 38.53 12.23
N CYS A 530 -2.17 38.66 13.34
CA CYS A 530 -1.42 39.89 13.62
C CYS A 530 -0.05 39.89 12.92
N ILE A 531 0.30 41.03 12.33
CA ILE A 531 1.63 41.28 11.78
C ILE A 531 2.53 41.70 12.95
N SER A 532 3.47 40.83 13.34
CA SER A 532 4.49 41.21 14.31
C SER A 532 5.50 42.11 13.64
N ASN A 533 5.67 43.32 14.16
CA ASN A 533 6.62 44.28 13.58
C ASN A 533 8.08 43.81 13.73
N LYS A 534 8.36 42.81 14.59
CA LYS A 534 9.70 42.20 14.76
C LYS A 534 9.93 40.97 13.87
N ALA A 535 8.96 40.60 13.03
CA ALA A 535 9.09 39.46 12.12
C ALA A 535 10.11 39.76 10.99
N PRO A 536 10.71 38.71 10.39
CA PRO A 536 11.54 38.88 9.20
C PRO A 536 10.80 39.54 8.05
N ASP A 537 11.51 40.34 7.24
CA ASP A 537 10.95 41.13 6.14
C ASP A 537 10.10 40.30 5.17
N ILE A 538 10.53 39.08 4.84
CA ILE A 538 9.77 38.16 3.96
C ILE A 538 8.42 37.75 4.55
N CYS A 539 8.32 37.58 5.87
CA CYS A 539 7.10 37.20 6.55
C CYS A 539 6.11 38.36 6.60
N ILE A 540 6.60 39.59 6.77
CA ILE A 540 5.79 40.81 6.70
C ILE A 540 5.25 40.99 5.28
N ALA A 541 6.12 40.92 4.28
CA ALA A 541 5.73 41.01 2.87
C ALA A 541 4.71 39.92 2.52
N TYR A 542 4.91 38.68 3.00
CA TYR A 542 3.98 37.58 2.78
C TYR A 542 2.60 37.82 3.41
N LYS A 543 2.52 38.30 4.65
CA LYS A 543 1.24 38.62 5.31
C LYS A 543 0.47 39.71 4.55
N LEU A 544 1.16 40.77 4.16
CA LEU A 544 0.57 41.83 3.32
C LEU A 544 0.11 41.28 1.95
N HIS A 545 0.86 40.37 1.35
CA HIS A 545 0.45 39.71 0.10
C HIS A 545 -0.84 38.89 0.26
N LEU A 546 -1.10 38.33 1.45
CA LEU A 546 -2.31 37.54 1.71
C LEU A 546 -3.56 38.42 1.76
N GLU A 547 -3.45 39.62 2.33
CA GLU A 547 -4.50 40.65 2.38
C GLU A 547 -4.80 41.24 1.00
N CYS A 548 -3.79 41.27 0.12
CA CYS A 548 -3.95 41.78 -1.23
C CYS A 548 -4.72 40.82 -2.16
N GLY A 549 -5.43 41.41 -3.13
CA GLY A 549 -6.16 40.69 -4.16
C GLY A 549 -5.27 40.04 -5.23
N ARG A 550 -5.90 39.63 -6.35
CA ARG A 550 -5.22 38.91 -7.45
C ARG A 550 -4.11 39.71 -8.13
N LEU A 551 -4.28 41.02 -8.26
CA LEU A 551 -3.29 41.95 -8.80
C LEU A 551 -2.87 42.87 -7.67
N ILE A 552 -1.58 42.87 -7.37
CA ILE A 552 -0.98 43.65 -6.30
C ILE A 552 -0.26 44.83 -6.94
N ASN A 553 -0.61 46.05 -6.52
CA ASN A 553 0.13 47.25 -6.88
C ASN A 553 1.43 47.30 -6.06
N LEU A 554 2.59 47.41 -6.72
CA LEU A 554 3.88 47.42 -6.04
C LEU A 554 4.06 48.63 -5.13
N VAL A 555 3.50 49.79 -5.49
CA VAL A 555 3.66 51.03 -4.73
C VAL A 555 2.88 50.96 -3.42
N ASP A 556 1.59 50.60 -3.49
CA ASP A 556 0.75 50.45 -2.28
C ASP A 556 1.30 49.37 -1.35
N TRP A 557 1.85 48.29 -1.90
CA TRP A 557 2.44 47.21 -1.12
C TRP A 557 3.74 47.64 -0.43
N LEU A 558 4.54 48.48 -1.09
CA LEU A 558 5.73 49.08 -0.50
C LEU A 558 5.38 50.03 0.65
N GLU A 559 4.36 50.86 0.47
CA GLU A 559 3.87 51.78 1.50
C GLU A 559 3.31 51.03 2.72
N ALA A 560 2.55 49.97 2.48
CA ALA A 560 2.09 49.08 3.55
C ALA A 560 3.26 48.38 4.27
N PHE A 561 4.32 48.02 3.54
CA PHE A 561 5.52 47.43 4.14
C PHE A 561 6.31 48.46 4.97
N SER A 562 6.50 49.68 4.46
CA SER A 562 7.24 50.73 5.15
C SER A 562 6.54 51.16 6.44
N THR A 563 5.21 51.27 6.44
CA THR A 563 4.42 51.60 7.65
C THR A 563 4.57 50.56 8.75
N VAL A 564 4.56 49.26 8.43
CA VAL A 564 4.75 48.18 9.40
C VAL A 564 6.18 48.16 9.98
N VAL A 565 7.20 48.38 9.13
CA VAL A 565 8.60 48.36 9.55
C VAL A 565 8.98 49.62 10.34
N THR A 566 8.45 50.78 9.98
CA THR A 566 8.68 52.05 10.69
C THR A 566 7.97 52.09 12.05
N ALA A 567 6.85 51.38 12.21
CA ALA A 567 6.19 51.19 13.50
C ALA A 567 7.07 50.46 14.55
N VAL A 568 8.18 49.84 14.14
CA VAL A 568 9.21 49.29 15.06
C VAL A 568 10.06 50.38 15.70
N LYS A 569 10.24 51.52 15.01
CA LYS A 569 11.25 52.54 15.35
C LYS A 569 10.71 53.69 16.21
N GLY A 570 9.45 53.67 16.62
CA GLY A 570 8.83 54.81 17.31
C GLY A 570 9.22 54.98 18.77
N THR A 571 10.32 55.70 19.05
CA THR A 571 10.54 56.72 20.12
C THR A 571 12.04 56.94 20.35
N ASP A 572 12.81 57.33 19.35
CA ASP A 572 14.06 58.07 19.57
C ASP A 572 14.18 59.16 18.50
N SER A 573 14.41 60.37 18.99
CA SER A 573 14.28 61.68 18.38
C SER A 573 15.10 61.93 17.10
N ASP A 574 14.55 62.80 16.24
CA ASP A 574 15.25 63.80 15.42
C ASP A 574 16.65 63.46 14.91
N SER A 575 16.76 62.95 13.69
CA SER A 575 17.94 63.19 12.87
C SER A 575 17.64 63.09 11.37
N VAL A 576 18.36 63.91 10.62
CA VAL A 576 18.24 64.28 9.19
C VAL A 576 18.64 63.11 8.25
N ALA A 577 18.21 61.89 8.56
CA ALA A 577 18.57 60.65 7.85
C ALA A 577 17.33 59.86 7.38
N SER A 578 16.22 60.56 7.08
CA SER A 578 14.99 59.94 6.56
C SER A 578 15.23 59.25 5.21
N ASP A 579 15.98 59.90 4.32
CA ASP A 579 16.10 59.47 2.92
C ASP A 579 16.93 58.17 2.78
N GLU A 580 18.03 58.05 3.54
CA GLU A 580 18.85 56.82 3.57
C GLU A 580 18.10 55.64 4.22
N VAL A 581 17.27 55.92 5.24
CA VAL A 581 16.43 54.90 5.89
C VAL A 581 15.34 54.39 4.95
N ASP A 582 14.79 55.27 4.12
CA ASP A 582 13.79 54.92 3.10
C ASP A 582 14.41 54.12 1.95
N GLU A 583 15.63 54.43 1.52
CA GLU A 583 16.38 53.63 0.53
C GLU A 583 16.68 52.21 1.05
N ILE A 584 17.04 52.06 2.33
CA ILE A 584 17.29 50.74 2.95
C ILE A 584 16.00 49.93 3.06
N ILE A 585 14.87 50.56 3.43
CA ILE A 585 13.56 49.90 3.49
C ILE A 585 13.13 49.47 2.08
N HIS A 586 13.38 50.32 1.08
CA HIS A 586 13.12 50.01 -0.33
C HIS A 586 13.93 48.80 -0.81
N ALA A 587 15.23 48.74 -0.50
CA ALA A 587 16.09 47.60 -0.85
C ALA A 587 15.65 46.30 -0.15
N ARG A 588 15.25 46.38 1.13
CA ARG A 588 14.70 45.23 1.88
C ARG A 588 13.40 44.72 1.28
N PHE A 589 12.51 45.64 0.88
CA PHE A 589 11.28 45.30 0.19
C PHE A 589 11.55 44.60 -1.13
N ILE A 590 12.41 45.16 -2.00
CA ILE A 590 12.77 44.52 -3.28
C ILE A 590 13.31 43.11 -3.04
N ARG A 591 14.16 42.92 -2.03
CA ARG A 591 14.67 41.60 -1.65
C ARG A 591 13.52 40.65 -1.27
N ALA A 592 12.63 41.05 -0.37
CA ALA A 592 11.49 40.24 0.04
C ALA A 592 10.58 39.87 -1.14
N VAL A 593 10.30 40.82 -2.05
CA VAL A 593 9.53 40.57 -3.27
C VAL A 593 10.23 39.58 -4.19
N SER A 594 11.55 39.71 -4.36
CA SER A 594 12.35 38.80 -5.19
C SER A 594 12.37 37.37 -4.63
N GLU A 595 12.44 37.23 -3.30
CA GLU A 595 12.38 35.94 -2.62
C GLU A 595 10.98 35.32 -2.77
N LEU A 596 9.90 36.11 -2.65
CA LEU A 596 8.53 35.63 -2.90
C LEU A 596 8.29 35.23 -4.36
N GLN A 597 8.92 35.93 -5.31
CA GLN A 597 8.90 35.55 -6.72
C GLN A 597 9.65 34.24 -6.95
N LEU A 598 10.83 34.05 -6.33
CA LEU A 598 11.61 32.81 -6.41
C LEU A 598 10.83 31.62 -5.85
N LEU A 599 10.11 31.82 -4.74
CA LEU A 599 9.23 30.81 -4.14
C LEU A 599 7.96 30.54 -4.96
N GLY A 600 7.69 31.35 -6.01
CA GLY A 600 6.56 31.17 -6.91
C GLY A 600 5.22 31.67 -6.36
N PHE A 601 5.21 32.49 -5.31
CA PHE A 601 3.97 33.09 -4.79
C PHE A 601 3.41 34.16 -5.74
N ILE A 602 4.29 34.82 -6.50
CA ILE A 602 3.93 35.97 -7.31
C ILE A 602 4.75 36.01 -8.61
N LYS A 603 4.14 36.52 -9.69
CA LYS A 603 4.69 36.57 -11.05
C LYS A 603 4.51 37.95 -11.69
N PRO A 604 5.53 38.49 -12.39
CA PRO A 604 5.40 39.76 -13.10
C PRO A 604 4.25 39.70 -14.12
N SER A 605 3.34 40.67 -14.03
CA SER A 605 2.21 40.80 -14.96
C SER A 605 2.55 41.81 -16.04
N LYS A 606 2.20 41.49 -17.29
CA LYS A 606 2.24 42.45 -18.41
C LYS A 606 0.90 43.19 -18.61
N GLN A 607 -0.12 42.87 -17.81
CA GLN A 607 -1.47 43.42 -17.99
C GLN A 607 -1.61 44.86 -17.50
N LYS A 608 -0.86 45.24 -16.46
CA LYS A 608 -0.79 46.60 -15.92
C LYS A 608 0.67 46.90 -15.53
N THR A 609 1.10 48.13 -15.75
CA THR A 609 2.41 48.62 -15.30
C THR A 609 2.47 48.58 -13.78
N ASP A 610 3.62 48.22 -13.22
CA ASP A 610 3.90 48.20 -11.77
C ASP A 610 2.99 47.29 -10.93
N HIS A 611 2.36 46.30 -11.58
CA HIS A 611 1.55 45.29 -10.91
C HIS A 611 2.18 43.90 -10.98
N VAL A 612 2.00 43.16 -9.90
CA VAL A 612 2.40 41.75 -9.82
C VAL A 612 1.18 40.88 -9.61
N ALA A 613 1.18 39.71 -10.28
CA ALA A 613 0.08 38.77 -10.20
C ALA A 613 0.36 37.72 -9.13
N ARG A 614 -0.58 37.55 -8.20
CA ARG A 614 -0.55 36.48 -7.21
C ARG A 614 -0.88 35.13 -7.87
N LEU A 615 -0.05 34.11 -7.62
CA LEU A 615 -0.22 32.77 -8.19
C LEU A 615 -0.90 31.78 -7.23
N THR A 616 -0.82 32.03 -5.92
CA THR A 616 -1.37 31.15 -4.88
C THR A 616 -2.67 31.70 -4.32
N TRP A 617 -3.63 30.81 -4.04
CA TRP A 617 -4.90 31.15 -3.40
C TRP A 617 -4.89 30.74 -1.93
N GLY A 618 -5.45 31.62 -1.08
CA GLY A 618 -5.79 31.37 0.32
C GLY A 618 -4.63 31.49 1.31
N GLY A 619 -4.88 32.15 2.45
CA GLY A 619 -4.32 31.68 3.71
C GLY A 619 -5.02 30.37 4.03
N CYS A 620 -4.25 29.29 4.18
CA CYS A 620 -4.79 27.98 4.58
C CYS A 620 -5.13 27.96 6.06
#